data_AF-A0A0M3JGH7-F1
#
_entry.id   AF-A0A0M3JGH7-F1
#
_cell.length_a   1.000
_cell.length_b   1.000
_cell.length_c   1.000
_cell.angle_alpha   90.00
_cell.angle_beta   90.00
_cell.angle_gamma   90.00
#
_symmetry.space_group_name_H-M   'P 1'
#
loop_
_entity.id
_entity.type
_entity.pdbx_description
1 polymer ?
#
loop_
_entity_poly.entity_id
_entity_poly.type
_entity_poly.pdbx_seq_one_letter_code
_entity_poly.pdbx_strand_id
1 'polypeptide(L)'
;MWLVADINCRILVFRTAHWVVEHLTPSRMTYDPSVDRSKCQFHADESIHPYFRSQNDDYQRSGYDRGHLAAAGNHRRTQNAIDQTFLLSNMSPQVGRGFNRDKWNELERYVRKLARKNENVYVCTGPLYLPRMEDDGNLYVK
;
A
#
# COMPACT_ATOMS: atom_id res chain seq x y z
N MET A 1 16.11 -8.61 -3.15
CA MET A 1 14.90 -9.40 -3.42
C MET A 1 14.05 -9.49 -2.15
N TRP A 2 13.69 -8.37 -1.50
CA TRP A 2 12.86 -8.38 -0.28
C TRP A 2 12.31 -6.97 -0.09
N LEU A 3 11.08 -6.72 -0.53
CA LEU A 3 10.34 -5.51 -0.11
C LEU A 3 8.84 -5.57 -0.36
N VAL A 4 8.34 -6.43 -1.26
CA VAL A 4 6.88 -6.57 -1.47
C VAL A 4 6.37 -8.02 -1.46
N ALA A 5 7.24 -9.03 -1.67
CA ALA A 5 6.76 -10.38 -1.97
C ALA A 5 6.51 -11.30 -0.75
N ASP A 6 7.33 -11.26 0.30
CA ASP A 6 7.29 -12.32 1.34
C ASP A 6 6.60 -11.93 2.64
N ILE A 7 5.95 -10.78 2.66
CA ILE A 7 5.02 -10.47 3.75
C ILE A 7 3.71 -9.87 3.26
N ASN A 8 3.21 -10.36 2.13
CA ASN A 8 1.79 -10.34 1.85
C ASN A 8 1.17 -11.55 2.56
N CYS A 9 0.66 -11.34 3.78
CA CYS A 9 -0.18 -12.37 4.39
C CYS A 9 -1.43 -12.53 3.51
N ARG A 10 -1.44 -13.64 2.75
CA ARG A 10 -2.51 -14.27 1.96
C ARG A 10 -3.74 -13.39 1.63
N ILE A 11 -3.74 -12.89 0.39
CA ILE A 11 -4.80 -12.10 -0.26
C ILE A 11 -6.00 -12.99 -0.67
N LEU A 12 -6.52 -13.85 0.22
CA LEU A 12 -7.42 -14.94 -0.23
C LEU A 12 -8.90 -14.53 -0.39
N VAL A 13 -9.42 -13.60 0.42
CA VAL A 13 -10.86 -13.26 0.37
C VAL A 13 -11.09 -11.82 -0.08
N PHE A 14 -10.34 -10.86 0.47
CA PHE A 14 -10.58 -9.43 0.22
C PHE A 14 -9.83 -8.86 -0.99
N ARG A 15 -9.02 -9.67 -1.69
CA ARG A 15 -8.19 -9.26 -2.84
C ARG A 15 -7.26 -8.04 -2.57
N THR A 16 -6.98 -7.79 -1.29
CA THR A 16 -6.01 -6.81 -0.77
C THR A 16 -5.11 -7.50 0.25
N ALA A 17 -3.90 -6.98 0.49
CA ALA A 17 -3.04 -7.47 1.56
C ALA A 17 -3.70 -7.29 2.93
N HIS A 18 -3.48 -8.25 3.84
CA HIS A 18 -3.81 -8.07 5.25
C HIS A 18 -2.93 -7.01 5.92
N TRP A 19 -1.66 -6.99 5.55
CA TRP A 19 -0.68 -6.03 6.02
C TRP A 19 0.57 -6.08 5.12
N VAL A 20 1.36 -5.02 5.17
CA VAL A 20 2.71 -4.93 4.61
C VAL A 20 3.64 -4.43 5.70
N VAL A 21 4.91 -4.83 5.65
CA VAL A 21 5.95 -4.31 6.55
C VAL A 21 7.08 -3.70 5.75
N GLU A 22 7.43 -2.47 6.11
CA GLU A 22 8.54 -1.73 5.55
C GLU A 22 9.63 -1.54 6.62
N HIS A 23 10.88 -1.70 6.22
CA HIS A 23 12.05 -1.29 7.02
C HIS A 23 12.69 -0.07 6.36
N LEU A 24 12.58 1.07 7.03
CA LEU A 24 13.05 2.36 6.57
C LEU A 24 14.29 2.77 7.36
N THR A 25 15.30 3.24 6.64
CA THR A 25 16.55 3.76 7.19
C THR A 25 16.88 5.08 6.49
N PRO A 26 17.75 5.94 7.06
CA PRO A 26 18.14 7.18 6.41
C PRO A 26 18.75 6.94 5.01
N SER A 27 19.52 5.85 4.85
CA SER A 27 20.10 5.45 3.56
C SER A 27 19.06 4.98 2.54
N ARG A 28 17.95 4.36 2.97
CA ARG A 28 16.82 4.00 2.10
C ARG A 28 15.93 5.19 1.74
N MET A 29 15.95 6.25 2.55
CA MET A 29 15.20 7.50 2.32
C MET A 29 15.92 8.49 1.40
N THR A 30 17.11 8.15 0.93
CA THR A 30 17.86 8.94 -0.06
C THR A 30 17.28 8.67 -1.45
N TYR A 31 16.91 9.73 -2.15
CA TYR A 31 16.35 9.64 -3.50
C TYR A 31 17.46 9.44 -4.53
N ASP A 32 17.29 8.43 -5.39
CA ASP A 32 18.13 8.25 -6.58
C ASP A 32 17.49 8.99 -7.77
N PRO A 33 18.17 9.98 -8.38
CA PRO A 33 17.65 10.74 -9.53
C PRO A 33 17.33 9.90 -10.77
N SER A 34 17.87 8.68 -10.89
CA SER A 34 17.57 7.77 -11.99
C SER A 34 16.19 7.11 -11.86
N VAL A 35 15.57 7.18 -10.67
CA VAL A 35 14.26 6.58 -10.39
C VAL A 35 13.16 7.55 -10.75
N ASP A 36 12.29 7.12 -11.67
CA ASP A 36 11.19 7.90 -12.21
C ASP A 36 9.85 7.20 -11.95
N ARG A 37 9.04 7.82 -11.08
CA ARG A 37 7.70 7.33 -10.72
C ARG A 37 6.74 7.35 -11.90
N SER A 38 6.92 8.24 -12.87
CA SER A 38 6.01 8.36 -14.02
C SER A 38 6.05 7.12 -14.93
N LYS A 39 7.11 6.33 -14.84
CA LYS A 39 7.27 5.06 -15.57
C LYS A 39 6.55 3.90 -14.92
N CYS A 40 6.18 4.02 -13.64
CA CYS A 40 5.48 2.97 -12.91
C CYS A 40 4.02 2.89 -13.35
N GLN A 41 3.54 1.67 -13.61
CA GLN A 41 2.15 1.41 -13.97
C GLN A 41 1.53 0.45 -12.96
N PHE A 42 0.26 0.66 -12.63
CA PHE A 42 -0.48 -0.30 -11.81
C PHE A 42 -0.72 -1.57 -12.63
N HIS A 43 -0.27 -2.70 -12.10
CA HIS A 43 -0.46 -3.99 -12.76
C HIS A 43 -0.73 -5.10 -11.74
N ALA A 44 -1.40 -6.13 -12.23
CA ALA A 44 -1.76 -7.27 -11.41
C ALA A 44 -0.50 -8.06 -11.01
N ASP A 45 -0.58 -8.72 -9.85
CA ASP A 45 0.49 -9.57 -9.35
C ASP A 45 0.33 -11.00 -9.89
N GLU A 46 1.20 -11.38 -10.82
CA GLU A 46 1.13 -12.68 -11.48
C GLU A 46 1.46 -13.86 -10.56
N SER A 47 2.10 -13.60 -9.42
CA SER A 47 2.38 -14.63 -8.40
C SER A 47 1.11 -15.08 -7.65
N ILE A 48 0.03 -14.28 -7.69
CA ILE A 48 -1.26 -14.59 -7.06
C ILE A 48 -2.14 -15.36 -8.04
N HIS A 49 -2.73 -16.46 -7.58
CA HIS A 49 -3.67 -17.25 -8.38
C HIS A 49 -4.82 -16.35 -8.92
N PRO A 50 -5.23 -16.49 -10.20
CA PRO A 50 -6.19 -15.58 -10.84
C PRO A 50 -7.49 -15.33 -10.07
N TYR A 51 -8.01 -16.33 -9.35
CA TYR A 51 -9.26 -16.19 -8.57
C TYR A 51 -9.18 -15.19 -7.41
N PHE A 52 -7.96 -14.96 -6.90
CA PHE A 52 -7.69 -14.09 -5.76
C PHE A 52 -6.97 -12.81 -6.16
N ARG A 53 -6.71 -12.63 -7.46
CA ARG A 53 -5.96 -11.49 -8.00
C ARG A 53 -6.89 -10.31 -8.23
N SER A 54 -6.51 -9.14 -7.74
CA SER A 54 -7.15 -7.88 -8.10
C SER A 54 -6.69 -7.42 -9.48
N GLN A 55 -7.59 -6.79 -10.23
CA GLN A 55 -7.37 -6.26 -11.57
C GLN A 55 -7.63 -4.76 -11.60
N ASN A 56 -7.08 -4.06 -12.60
CA ASN A 56 -7.32 -2.62 -12.74
C ASN A 56 -8.82 -2.31 -12.94
N ASP A 57 -9.56 -3.22 -13.57
CA ASP A 57 -11.00 -3.09 -13.80
C ASP A 57 -11.80 -3.09 -12.49
N ASP A 58 -11.32 -3.78 -11.43
CA ASP A 58 -11.97 -3.77 -10.11
C ASP A 58 -11.98 -2.36 -9.47
N TYR A 59 -11.00 -1.51 -9.83
CA TYR A 59 -10.89 -0.14 -9.35
C TYR A 59 -11.47 0.89 -10.33
N GLN A 60 -11.72 0.51 -11.58
CA GLN A 60 -12.18 1.44 -12.59
C GLN A 60 -13.62 1.87 -12.29
N ARG A 61 -13.84 3.19 -12.15
CA ARG A 61 -15.15 3.79 -11.82
C ARG A 61 -15.79 3.29 -10.51
N SER A 62 -15.00 2.69 -9.61
CA SER A 62 -15.48 2.24 -8.29
C SER A 62 -15.77 3.38 -7.30
N GLY A 63 -15.26 4.59 -7.60
CA GLY A 63 -15.25 5.72 -6.66
C GLY A 63 -14.05 5.71 -5.69
N TYR A 64 -13.19 4.68 -5.76
CA TYR A 64 -12.01 4.52 -4.91
C TYR A 64 -10.72 4.64 -5.70
N ASP A 65 -9.68 5.15 -5.03
CA ASP A 65 -8.32 5.10 -5.53
C ASP A 65 -7.68 3.73 -5.26
N ARG A 66 -6.68 3.38 -6.08
CA ARG A 66 -5.69 2.33 -5.80
C ARG A 66 -4.71 2.87 -4.74
N GLY A 67 -5.08 2.75 -3.47
CA GLY A 67 -4.31 3.25 -2.35
C GLY A 67 -3.17 2.30 -2.00
N HIS A 68 -1.93 2.81 -2.00
CA HIS A 68 -0.76 2.01 -1.66
C HIS A 68 -0.76 1.70 -0.15
N LEU A 69 -0.40 0.47 0.22
CA LEU A 69 -0.06 0.13 1.60
C LEU A 69 1.42 0.41 1.86
N ALA A 70 2.32 -0.14 1.04
CA ALA A 70 3.73 0.24 1.00
C ALA A 70 3.88 1.41 0.03
N ALA A 71 4.14 2.60 0.55
CA ALA A 71 4.09 3.82 -0.24
C ALA A 71 5.26 3.90 -1.23
N ALA A 72 4.98 4.21 -2.51
CA ALA A 72 6.00 4.46 -3.54
C ALA A 72 7.06 5.50 -3.12
N GLY A 73 6.67 6.44 -2.25
CA GLY A 73 7.56 7.44 -1.65
C GLY A 73 8.72 6.87 -0.83
N ASN A 74 8.57 5.65 -0.31
CA ASN A 74 9.51 5.02 0.62
C ASN A 74 10.56 4.16 -0.10
N HIS A 75 10.35 3.84 -1.39
CA HIS A 75 11.14 2.85 -2.13
C HIS A 75 11.80 3.42 -3.40
N ARG A 76 12.44 4.59 -3.28
CA ARG A 76 12.99 5.34 -4.42
C ARG A 76 14.49 5.17 -4.66
N ARG A 77 15.04 4.00 -4.34
CA ARG A 77 16.47 3.69 -4.49
C ARG A 77 16.78 3.01 -5.82
N THR A 78 15.84 2.23 -6.36
CA THR A 78 15.97 1.60 -7.67
C THR A 78 14.60 1.63 -8.35
N GLN A 79 14.58 1.62 -9.68
CA GLN A 79 13.33 1.61 -10.45
C GLN A 79 12.49 0.37 -10.11
N ASN A 80 13.14 -0.80 -10.02
CA ASN A 80 12.46 -2.04 -9.62
C ASN A 80 11.80 -1.93 -8.23
N ALA A 81 12.43 -1.28 -7.25
CA ALA A 81 11.86 -1.16 -5.90
C ALA A 81 10.59 -0.31 -5.90
N ILE A 82 10.54 0.78 -6.66
CA ILE A 82 9.32 1.59 -6.80
C ILE A 82 8.28 0.88 -7.67
N ASP A 83 8.68 0.19 -8.75
CA ASP A 83 7.75 -0.54 -9.61
C ASP A 83 6.98 -1.61 -8.84
N GLN A 84 7.66 -2.34 -7.94
CA GLN A 84 7.03 -3.35 -7.09
C GLN A 84 5.93 -2.76 -6.19
N THR A 85 5.97 -1.46 -5.85
CA THR A 85 4.91 -0.85 -5.05
C THR A 85 3.61 -0.65 -5.82
N PHE A 86 3.64 -0.73 -7.16
CA PHE A 86 2.47 -0.56 -8.02
C PHE A 86 1.76 -1.88 -8.34
N LEU A 87 2.23 -3.00 -7.80
CA LEU A 87 1.49 -4.26 -7.80
C LEU A 87 0.13 -4.08 -7.13
N LEU A 88 -0.93 -4.57 -7.74
CA LEU A 88 -2.28 -4.50 -7.17
C LEU A 88 -2.44 -5.30 -5.87
N SER A 89 -1.52 -6.23 -5.59
CA SER A 89 -1.40 -6.90 -4.29
C SER A 89 -1.02 -5.96 -3.14
N ASN A 90 -0.40 -4.82 -3.44
CA ASN A 90 -0.07 -3.74 -2.50
C ASN A 90 -1.17 -2.65 -2.44
N MET A 91 -2.33 -2.87 -3.05
CA MET A 91 -3.41 -1.88 -3.13
C MET A 91 -4.58 -2.25 -2.24
N SER A 92 -5.15 -1.23 -1.59
CA SER A 92 -6.49 -1.30 -1.00
C SER A 92 -7.38 -0.21 -1.60
N PRO A 93 -8.70 -0.44 -1.74
CA PRO A 93 -9.64 0.63 -2.08
C PRO A 93 -9.59 1.71 -1.02
N GLN A 94 -9.19 2.92 -1.39
CA GLN A 94 -9.13 4.06 -0.47
C GLN A 94 -9.95 5.22 -1.01
N VAL A 95 -10.62 5.95 -0.12
CA VAL A 95 -11.27 7.21 -0.48
C VAL A 95 -10.21 8.16 -1.03
N GLY A 96 -10.43 8.71 -2.22
CA GLY A 96 -9.43 9.52 -2.91
C GLY A 96 -9.20 10.88 -2.23
N ARG A 97 -10.13 11.82 -2.47
CA ARG A 97 -10.09 13.17 -1.88
C ARG A 97 -10.43 13.11 -0.40
N GLY A 98 -9.65 13.80 0.42
CA GLY A 98 -9.79 13.86 1.88
C GLY A 98 -9.05 12.74 2.63
N PHE A 99 -8.64 11.66 1.96
CA PHE A 99 -7.97 10.53 2.59
C PHE A 99 -6.67 10.13 1.86
N ASN A 100 -6.70 9.26 0.84
CA ASN A 100 -5.51 8.75 0.15
C ASN A 100 -4.59 9.88 -0.34
N ARG A 101 -5.18 10.89 -1.00
CA ARG A 101 -4.43 12.00 -1.61
C ARG A 101 -3.98 13.07 -0.60
N ASP A 102 -4.58 13.06 0.59
CA ASP A 102 -4.45 14.11 1.60
C ASP A 102 -3.94 13.54 2.93
N LYS A 103 -4.84 13.20 3.88
CA LYS A 103 -4.49 12.84 5.26
C LYS A 103 -3.64 11.57 5.37
N TRP A 104 -3.86 10.60 4.50
CA TRP A 104 -3.04 9.39 4.43
C TRP A 104 -1.61 9.75 3.99
N ASN A 105 -1.46 10.55 2.93
CA ASN A 105 -0.16 11.05 2.47
C ASN A 105 0.54 11.94 3.52
N GLU A 106 -0.20 12.71 4.33
CA GLU A 106 0.37 13.44 5.47
C GLU A 106 1.02 12.49 6.49
N LEU A 107 0.35 11.38 6.84
CA LEU A 107 0.88 10.34 7.73
C LEU A 107 2.12 9.69 7.12
N GLU A 108 2.09 9.33 5.83
CA GLU A 108 3.27 8.77 5.16
C GLU A 108 4.46 9.75 5.17
N ARG A 109 4.20 11.05 4.92
CA ARG A 109 5.24 12.09 4.98
C ARG A 109 5.81 12.21 6.38
N TYR A 110 5.00 12.07 7.41
CA TYR A 110 5.43 12.06 8.80
C TYR A 110 6.35 10.86 9.10
N VAL A 111 5.94 9.65 8.71
CA VAL A 111 6.76 8.43 8.84
C VAL A 111 8.11 8.59 8.13
N ARG A 112 8.13 9.14 6.91
CA ARG A 112 9.39 9.44 6.20
C ARG A 112 10.27 10.46 6.93
N LYS A 113 9.69 11.42 7.66
CA LYS A 113 10.48 12.35 8.49
C LYS A 113 11.14 11.63 9.67
N LEU A 114 10.43 10.69 10.31
CA LEU A 114 11.02 9.83 11.36
C LEU A 114 12.14 8.96 10.80
N ALA A 115 11.92 8.30 9.66
CA ALA A 115 12.91 7.43 9.02
C ALA A 115 14.22 8.14 8.61
N ARG A 116 14.21 9.47 8.45
CA ARG A 116 15.43 10.26 8.22
C ARG A 116 16.19 10.62 9.49
N LYS A 117 15.53 10.58 10.65
CA LYS A 117 16.10 10.97 11.96
C LYS A 117 16.51 9.77 12.81
N ASN A 118 15.97 8.60 12.54
CA ASN A 118 16.20 7.38 13.30
C ASN A 118 16.93 6.36 12.42
N GLU A 119 17.85 5.58 13.00
CA GLU A 119 18.63 4.58 12.26
C GLU A 119 17.75 3.51 11.60
N ASN A 120 16.72 3.05 12.32
CA ASN A 120 15.80 2.01 11.89
C ASN A 120 14.38 2.40 12.28
N VAL A 121 13.47 2.39 11.30
CA VAL A 121 12.02 2.54 11.50
C VAL A 121 11.32 1.39 10.80
N TYR A 122 10.54 0.62 11.56
CA TYR A 122 9.71 -0.44 11.02
C TYR A 122 8.26 0.04 10.97
N VAL A 123 7.61 -0.14 9.83
CA VAL A 123 6.25 0.35 9.59
C VAL A 123 5.40 -0.84 9.17
N CYS A 124 4.34 -1.12 9.91
CA CYS A 124 3.31 -2.07 9.51
C CYS A 124 2.08 -1.29 9.05
N THR A 125 1.55 -1.60 7.87
CA THR A 125 0.39 -0.91 7.29
C THR A 125 -0.59 -1.94 6.76
N GLY A 126 -1.88 -1.79 7.03
CA GLY A 126 -2.91 -2.71 6.56
C GLY A 126 -4.33 -2.17 6.76
N PRO A 127 -5.32 -2.76 6.07
CA PRO A 127 -6.72 -2.39 6.22
C PRO A 127 -7.32 -2.92 7.54
N LEU A 128 -8.34 -2.23 8.05
CA LEU A 128 -9.17 -2.68 9.16
C LEU A 128 -10.64 -2.70 8.75
N TYR A 129 -11.35 -3.74 9.16
CA TYR A 129 -12.78 -3.92 8.96
C TYR A 129 -13.47 -3.87 10.32
N LEU A 130 -13.88 -2.66 10.73
CA LEU A 130 -14.37 -2.41 12.08
C LEU A 130 -15.90 -2.64 12.16
N PRO A 131 -16.39 -3.35 13.18
CA PRO A 131 -17.83 -3.55 13.35
C PRO A 131 -18.53 -2.25 13.75
N ARG A 132 -19.80 -2.12 13.38
CA ARG A 132 -20.70 -1.06 13.83
C ARG A 132 -21.96 -1.66 14.42
N MET A 133 -22.46 -1.02 15.48
CA MET A 133 -23.74 -1.36 16.09
C MET A 133 -24.87 -0.78 15.25
N GLU A 134 -25.85 -1.61 14.93
CA GLU A 134 -27.06 -1.22 14.19
C GLU A 134 -28.26 -1.07 15.15
N ASP A 135 -29.40 -0.61 14.62
CA ASP A 135 -30.61 -0.34 15.39
C ASP A 135 -31.19 -1.57 16.11
N ASP A 136 -30.85 -2.78 15.65
CA ASP A 136 -31.25 -4.05 16.28
C ASP A 136 -30.37 -4.45 17.48
N GLY A 137 -29.35 -3.64 17.79
CA GLY A 137 -28.40 -3.88 18.89
C GLY A 137 -27.25 -4.84 18.56
N ASN A 138 -27.19 -5.37 17.33
CA ASN A 138 -26.13 -6.29 16.92
C ASN A 138 -24.95 -5.56 16.24
N LEU A 139 -23.77 -6.19 16.27
CA LEU A 139 -22.55 -5.70 15.63
C LEU A 139 -22.36 -6.32 14.25
N TYR A 140 -22.16 -5.49 13.22
CA TYR A 140 -21.93 -5.92 11.85
C TYR A 140 -20.67 -5.31 11.26
N VAL A 141 -19.97 -6.10 10.44
CA VAL A 141 -18.95 -5.61 9.51
C VAL A 141 -19.59 -5.59 8.13
N LYS A 142 -19.77 -4.40 7.55
CA LYS A 142 -20.38 -4.17 6.23
C LYS A 142 -19.38 -3.49 5.31
#